data_AF-Q7NCD5-F1
#
_entry.id   AF-Q7NCD5-F1
#
_cell.length_a   1.000
_cell.length_b   1.000
_cell.length_c   1.000
_cell.angle_alpha   90.00
_cell.angle_beta   90.00
_cell.angle_gamma   90.00
#
_symmetry.space_group_name_H-M   'P 1'
#
loop_
_entity.id
_entity.type
_entity.pdbx_description
1 polymer ?
#
loop_
_entity_poly.entity_id
_entity_poly.type
_entity_poly.pdbx_seq_one_letter_code
_entity_poly.pdbx_strand_id
1 'polypeptide(L)'
;MWRVLLDLNVFVAYVLGLSKGRTDTAAQFLVQCVRDGSCALGPLQLVVSWGMLNRLEVVLMRLGYDPVASKGFAEAVAELARLGPFQEFPSVTLGGMGVVALKDEEDAHVLGTAVAGRARILITANFKDFDAELLRLVPGLVGEIKRPDHDLLVAHPKIAARWFREGNIDFR
;
A
#
# COMPACT_ATOMS: atom_id res chain seq x y z
N MET A 1 -16.93 0.65 2.21
CA MET A 1 -15.71 0.25 2.94
C MET A 1 -14.59 0.04 1.95
N TRP A 2 -13.39 0.50 2.28
CA TRP A 2 -12.24 0.54 1.39
C TRP A 2 -11.19 -0.48 1.83
N ARG A 3 -10.93 -1.47 0.97
CA ARG A 3 -9.74 -2.32 1.10
C ARG A 3 -8.58 -1.60 0.43
N VAL A 4 -7.50 -1.35 1.17
CA VAL A 4 -6.39 -0.51 0.74
C VAL A 4 -5.08 -1.26 0.93
N LEU A 5 -4.20 -1.19 -0.06
CA LEU A 5 -2.83 -1.68 0.05
C LEU A 5 -1.89 -0.48 0.03
N LEU A 6 -1.09 -0.33 1.08
CA LEU A 6 0.03 0.60 1.10
C LEU A 6 1.28 -0.17 0.65
N ASP A 7 1.93 0.32 -0.39
CA ASP A 7 3.20 -0.24 -0.85
C ASP A 7 4.31 -0.04 0.19
N LEU A 8 5.36 -0.86 0.14
CA LEU A 8 6.50 -0.82 1.05
C LEU A 8 7.16 0.55 1.06
N ASN A 9 7.24 1.21 -0.10
CA ASN A 9 7.79 2.57 -0.20
C ASN A 9 7.03 3.60 0.66
N VAL A 10 5.73 3.40 0.93
CA VAL A 10 4.94 4.28 1.80
C VAL A 10 5.36 4.09 3.26
N PHE A 11 5.49 2.84 3.71
CA PHE A 11 5.97 2.52 5.05
C PHE A 11 7.42 2.96 5.27
N VAL A 12 8.28 2.77 4.28
CA VAL A 12 9.67 3.26 4.32
C VAL A 12 9.71 4.78 4.39
N ALA A 13 8.90 5.47 3.58
CA ALA A 13 8.80 6.93 3.64
C ALA A 13 8.27 7.43 4.99
N TYR A 14 7.36 6.70 5.63
CA TYR A 14 6.90 6.97 6.98
C TYR A 14 8.06 6.91 8.00
N VAL A 15 8.81 5.81 8.02
CA VAL A 15 9.94 5.62 8.94
C VAL A 15 11.04 6.67 8.71
N LEU A 16 11.40 6.93 7.45
CA LEU A 16 12.37 7.97 7.09
C LEU A 16 11.88 9.39 7.43
N GLY A 17 10.56 9.63 7.39
CA GLY A 17 9.95 10.88 7.80
C GLY A 17 10.13 11.11 9.29
N LEU A 18 9.84 10.09 10.10
CA LEU A 18 10.01 10.13 11.56
C LEU A 18 11.48 10.37 11.96
N SER A 19 12.43 9.64 11.37
CA SER A 19 13.85 9.80 11.72
C SER A 19 14.42 11.18 11.37
N LYS A 20 13.81 11.88 10.40
CA LYS A 20 14.17 13.24 10.00
C LYS A 20 13.37 14.33 10.73
N GLY A 21 12.55 13.97 11.71
CA GLY A 21 11.68 14.91 12.42
C GLY A 21 10.65 15.60 11.52
N ARG A 22 10.31 15.01 10.37
CA ARG A 22 9.29 15.56 9.46
C ARG A 22 7.91 15.31 10.04
N THR A 23 7.01 16.25 9.80
CA THR A 23 5.60 16.17 10.21
C THR A 23 4.69 16.41 9.01
N ASP A 24 3.44 15.96 9.09
CA ASP A 24 2.39 16.16 8.08
C ASP A 24 2.77 15.70 6.66
N THR A 25 3.52 14.60 6.57
CA THR A 25 3.79 13.97 5.26
C THR A 25 2.62 13.10 4.82
N ALA A 26 2.47 12.91 3.50
CA ALA A 26 1.44 12.01 2.95
C ALA A 26 1.56 10.58 3.49
N ALA A 27 2.77 10.06 3.64
CA ALA A 27 3.01 8.72 4.19
C ALA A 27 2.56 8.61 5.66
N GLN A 28 2.90 9.59 6.49
CA GLN A 28 2.43 9.64 7.89
C GLN A 28 0.91 9.69 7.98
N PHE A 29 0.27 10.53 7.17
CA PHE A 29 -1.18 10.62 7.16
C PHE A 29 -1.83 9.29 6.73
N LEU A 30 -1.34 8.65 5.66
CA LEU A 30 -1.89 7.38 5.17
C LEU A 30 -1.71 6.24 6.18
N VAL A 31 -0.53 6.13 6.80
CA VAL A 31 -0.28 5.12 7.84
C VAL A 31 -1.17 5.37 9.06
N GLN A 32 -1.40 6.64 9.42
CA GLN A 32 -2.32 7.00 10.50
C GLN A 32 -3.76 6.59 10.19
N CYS A 33 -4.27 6.85 8.98
CA CYS A 33 -5.61 6.40 8.58
C CYS A 33 -5.77 4.87 8.66
N VAL A 34 -4.75 4.12 8.24
CA VAL A 34 -4.76 2.67 8.35
C VAL A 34 -4.77 2.22 9.82
N ARG A 35 -3.98 2.88 10.68
CA ARG A 35 -3.97 2.63 12.12
C ARG A 35 -5.31 2.94 12.79
N ASP A 36 -6.00 3.97 12.34
CA ASP A 36 -7.33 4.35 12.83
C ASP A 36 -8.45 3.51 12.21
N GLY A 37 -8.13 2.59 11.28
CA GLY A 37 -9.09 1.75 10.56
C GLY A 37 -10.10 2.55 9.74
N SER A 38 -9.85 3.83 9.47
CA SER A 38 -10.81 4.75 8.86
C SER A 38 -10.15 6.01 8.31
N CYS A 39 -10.83 6.66 7.35
CA CYS A 39 -10.53 8.02 6.90
C CYS A 39 -11.84 8.71 6.49
N ALA A 40 -11.76 9.91 5.88
CA ALA A 40 -12.96 10.62 5.43
C ALA A 40 -13.74 9.87 4.32
N LEU A 41 -13.11 8.95 3.58
CA LEU A 41 -13.80 8.07 2.63
C LEU A 41 -14.62 6.97 3.31
N GLY A 42 -14.45 6.78 4.62
CA GLY A 42 -15.09 5.75 5.44
C GLY A 42 -14.12 4.72 6.01
N PRO A 43 -14.64 3.56 6.46
CA PRO A 43 -13.82 2.52 7.09
C PRO A 43 -12.79 1.92 6.12
N LEU A 44 -11.57 1.68 6.62
CA LEU A 44 -10.42 1.15 5.91
C LEU A 44 -10.03 -0.23 6.42
N GLN A 45 -9.78 -1.16 5.49
CA GLN A 45 -9.16 -2.45 5.75
C GLN A 45 -7.80 -2.49 5.05
N LEU A 46 -6.71 -2.62 5.81
CA LEU A 46 -5.38 -2.82 5.22
C LEU A 46 -5.27 -4.23 4.64
N VAL A 47 -4.80 -4.30 3.40
CA VAL A 47 -4.42 -5.52 2.68
C VAL A 47 -2.89 -5.56 2.63
N VAL A 48 -2.30 -6.66 3.09
CA VAL A 48 -0.84 -6.85 3.10
C VAL A 48 -0.53 -8.36 3.08
N SER A 49 0.64 -8.76 2.60
CA SER A 49 1.09 -10.16 2.62
C SER A 49 2.32 -10.35 3.50
N TRP A 50 2.53 -11.58 3.99
CA TRP A 50 3.75 -11.93 4.72
C TRP A 50 5.02 -11.69 3.91
N GLY A 51 4.99 -11.95 2.60
CA GLY A 51 6.17 -11.70 1.78
C GLY A 51 6.45 -10.22 1.52
N MET A 52 5.45 -9.34 1.60
CA MET A 52 5.68 -7.89 1.67
C MET A 52 6.33 -7.50 3.01
N LEU A 53 5.85 -8.04 4.13
CA LEU A 53 6.39 -7.74 5.46
C LEU A 53 7.85 -8.21 5.62
N ASN A 54 8.17 -9.40 5.13
CA ASN A 54 9.54 -9.91 5.12
C ASN A 54 10.48 -9.01 4.29
N ARG A 55 10.00 -8.47 3.17
CA ARG A 55 10.77 -7.51 2.36
C ARG A 55 10.93 -6.16 3.06
N LEU A 56 9.89 -5.68 3.74
CA LEU A 56 9.96 -4.47 4.54
C LEU A 56 11.06 -4.55 5.58
N GLU A 57 11.15 -5.67 6.31
CA GLU A 57 12.23 -5.94 7.26
C GLU A 57 13.61 -5.85 6.59
N VAL A 58 13.80 -6.53 5.45
CA VAL A 58 15.06 -6.50 4.69
C VAL A 58 15.41 -5.09 4.21
N VAL A 59 14.44 -4.32 3.72
CA VAL A 59 14.65 -2.95 3.25
C VAL A 59 15.05 -2.04 4.40
N LEU A 60 14.42 -2.15 5.57
CA LEU A 60 14.78 -1.37 6.74
C LEU A 60 16.20 -1.70 7.24
N MET A 61 16.57 -2.98 7.27
CA MET A 61 17.94 -3.38 7.62
C MET A 61 18.97 -2.80 6.64
N ARG A 62 18.69 -2.79 5.33
CA ARG A 62 19.56 -2.16 4.32
C ARG A 62 19.69 -0.65 4.48
N LEU A 63 18.68 0.00 5.06
CA LEU A 63 18.71 1.42 5.41
C LEU A 63 19.45 1.71 6.72
N GLY A 64 19.97 0.68 7.40
CA GLY A 64 20.78 0.81 8.62
C GLY A 64 20.00 0.72 9.92
N TYR A 65 18.72 0.36 9.88
CA TYR A 65 17.96 0.05 11.10
C TYR A 65 18.38 -1.32 11.64
N ASP A 66 18.37 -1.49 12.98
CA ASP A 66 18.75 -2.76 13.57
C ASP A 66 17.70 -3.86 13.28
N PRO A 67 18.09 -5.15 13.31
CA PRO A 67 17.18 -6.26 12.99
C PRO A 67 15.96 -6.34 13.91
N VAL A 68 16.11 -6.01 15.20
CA VAL A 68 15.02 -6.10 16.18
C VAL A 68 13.98 -5.02 15.90
N ALA A 69 14.41 -3.78 15.65
CA ALA A 69 13.51 -2.70 15.26
C ALA A 69 12.85 -2.95 13.90
N SER A 70 13.59 -3.48 12.92
CA SER A 70 13.08 -3.77 11.58
C SER A 70 11.98 -4.83 11.61
N LYS A 71 12.21 -5.93 12.35
CA LYS A 71 11.22 -6.97 12.57
C LYS A 71 10.04 -6.47 13.37
N GLY A 72 10.27 -5.75 14.47
CA GLY A 72 9.20 -5.19 15.29
C GLY A 72 8.31 -4.23 14.51
N PHE A 73 8.86 -3.47 13.56
CA PHE A 73 8.06 -2.62 12.68
C PHE A 73 7.23 -3.44 11.69
N ALA A 74 7.79 -4.48 11.07
CA ALA A 74 7.04 -5.38 10.19
C ALA A 74 5.89 -6.09 10.94
N GLU A 75 6.13 -6.53 12.17
CA GLU A 75 5.09 -7.09 13.06
C GLU A 75 4.02 -6.06 13.42
N ALA A 76 4.40 -4.81 13.69
CA ALA A 76 3.42 -3.75 13.92
C ALA A 76 2.54 -3.52 12.69
N VAL A 77 3.09 -3.53 11.47
CA VAL A 77 2.30 -3.43 10.23
C VAL A 77 1.38 -4.65 10.04
N ALA A 78 1.83 -5.84 10.41
CA ALA A 78 0.98 -7.04 10.42
C ALA A 78 -0.25 -6.86 11.31
N GLU A 79 -0.06 -6.28 12.49
CA GLU A 79 -1.14 -5.99 13.43
C GLU A 79 -2.10 -4.90 12.91
N LEU A 80 -1.62 -3.93 12.13
CA LEU A 80 -2.50 -2.94 11.48
C LEU A 80 -3.54 -3.58 10.55
N ALA A 81 -3.19 -4.70 9.89
CA ALA A 81 -4.14 -5.45 9.07
C ALA A 81 -5.36 -5.93 9.89
N ARG A 82 -5.16 -6.23 11.17
CA ARG A 82 -6.22 -6.69 12.06
C ARG A 82 -7.10 -5.59 12.61
N LEU A 83 -6.69 -4.32 12.50
CA LEU A 83 -7.45 -3.18 13.04
C LEU A 83 -8.61 -2.75 12.14
N GLY A 84 -8.60 -3.17 10.87
CA GLY A 84 -9.67 -2.88 9.94
C GLY A 84 -10.98 -3.62 10.28
N PRO A 85 -12.12 -3.21 9.70
CA PRO A 85 -13.44 -3.76 10.05
C PRO A 85 -13.61 -5.26 9.77
N PHE A 86 -12.77 -5.84 8.92
CA PHE A 86 -12.80 -7.28 8.63
C PHE A 86 -11.82 -8.08 9.49
N GLN A 87 -10.96 -7.41 10.27
CA GLN A 87 -9.96 -8.05 11.13
C GLN A 87 -9.10 -9.08 10.37
N GLU A 88 -8.70 -8.73 9.14
CA GLU A 88 -7.95 -9.64 8.27
C GLU A 88 -6.52 -9.85 8.78
N PHE A 89 -5.95 -10.99 8.40
CA PHE A 89 -4.55 -11.32 8.65
C PHE A 89 -3.73 -11.12 7.38
N PRO A 90 -2.42 -10.84 7.50
CA PRO A 90 -1.54 -10.82 6.34
C PRO A 90 -1.68 -12.12 5.53
N SER A 91 -1.87 -11.98 4.23
CA SER A 91 -2.07 -13.12 3.34
C SER A 91 -0.76 -13.82 3.01
N VAL A 92 -0.86 -15.09 2.61
CA VAL A 92 0.22 -15.80 1.91
C VAL A 92 -0.15 -15.85 0.44
N THR A 93 0.58 -15.09 -0.39
CA THR A 93 0.41 -15.15 -1.85
C THR A 93 1.25 -16.31 -2.38
N LEU A 94 0.61 -17.48 -2.53
CA LEU A 94 1.18 -18.60 -3.29
C LEU A 94 1.08 -18.20 -4.77
N GLY A 95 2.19 -18.18 -5.52
CA GLY A 95 2.23 -17.67 -6.90
C GLY A 95 1.14 -18.26 -7.81
N GLY A 96 0.89 -17.63 -8.95
CA GLY A 96 -0.15 -18.10 -9.89
C GLY A 96 -1.07 -17.03 -10.47
N MET A 97 -0.69 -15.75 -10.42
CA MET A 97 -1.46 -14.64 -11.01
C MET A 97 -1.55 -14.65 -12.56
N GLY A 98 -1.02 -15.68 -13.22
CA GLY A 98 -0.82 -15.69 -14.67
C GLY A 98 0.36 -14.80 -15.10
N VAL A 99 0.44 -14.50 -16.40
CA VAL A 99 1.45 -13.60 -16.96
C VAL A 99 1.08 -12.16 -16.56
N VAL A 100 1.76 -11.63 -15.56
CA VAL A 100 1.71 -10.21 -15.21
C VAL A 100 2.81 -9.51 -16.00
N ALA A 101 2.50 -8.45 -16.75
CA ALA A 101 3.47 -7.72 -17.57
C ALA A 101 4.33 -6.75 -16.75
N LEU A 102 4.71 -7.15 -15.53
CA LEU A 102 5.62 -6.40 -14.67
C LEU A 102 7.00 -7.05 -14.72
N LYS A 103 8.03 -6.23 -14.88
CA LYS A 103 9.42 -6.70 -14.96
C LYS A 103 10.02 -7.01 -13.59
N ASP A 104 9.51 -6.37 -12.54
CA ASP A 104 9.97 -6.52 -11.17
C ASP A 104 9.08 -7.50 -10.40
N GLU A 105 9.70 -8.52 -9.79
CA GLU A 105 9.00 -9.53 -8.97
C GLU A 105 8.38 -8.92 -7.70
N GLU A 106 8.87 -7.78 -7.24
CA GLU A 106 8.29 -7.00 -6.14
C GLU A 106 6.99 -6.34 -6.54
N ASP A 107 6.99 -5.56 -7.61
CA ASP A 107 5.79 -4.91 -8.09
C ASP A 107 4.73 -5.95 -8.49
N ALA A 108 5.15 -7.08 -9.08
CA ALA A 108 4.27 -8.22 -9.38
C ALA A 108 3.63 -8.81 -8.12
N HIS A 109 4.39 -8.97 -7.04
CA HIS A 109 3.87 -9.46 -5.77
C HIS A 109 2.97 -8.44 -5.08
N VAL A 110 3.32 -7.16 -5.11
CA VAL A 110 2.49 -6.07 -4.58
C VAL A 110 1.14 -6.04 -5.29
N LEU A 111 1.15 -6.09 -6.63
CA LEU A 111 -0.07 -6.19 -7.44
C LEU A 111 -0.85 -7.45 -7.12
N GLY A 112 -0.18 -8.60 -6.92
CA GLY A 112 -0.86 -9.85 -6.60
C GLY A 112 -1.50 -9.89 -5.24
N THR A 113 -0.87 -9.26 -4.27
CA THR A 113 -1.45 -9.08 -2.94
C THR A 113 -2.68 -8.17 -3.03
N ALA A 114 -2.61 -7.07 -3.80
CA ALA A 114 -3.75 -6.18 -4.02
C ALA A 114 -4.93 -6.91 -4.66
N VAL A 115 -4.69 -7.69 -5.72
CA VAL A 115 -5.74 -8.42 -6.44
C VAL A 115 -6.33 -9.53 -5.59
N ALA A 116 -5.51 -10.39 -4.97
CA ALA A 116 -5.97 -11.48 -4.12
C ALA A 116 -6.74 -10.98 -2.90
N GLY A 117 -6.27 -9.88 -2.30
CA GLY A 117 -6.94 -9.18 -1.22
C GLY A 117 -8.09 -8.27 -1.65
N ARG A 118 -8.51 -8.29 -2.94
CA ARG A 118 -9.56 -7.44 -3.52
C ARG A 118 -9.45 -5.97 -3.07
N ALA A 119 -8.23 -5.45 -3.05
CA ALA A 119 -7.97 -4.06 -2.74
C ALA A 119 -8.66 -3.18 -3.79
N ARG A 120 -9.27 -2.08 -3.33
CA ARG A 120 -9.83 -1.06 -4.22
C ARG A 120 -8.80 0.01 -4.57
N ILE A 121 -7.79 0.19 -3.72
CA ILE A 121 -6.75 1.20 -3.90
C ILE A 121 -5.39 0.57 -3.53
N LEU A 122 -4.46 0.60 -4.48
CA LEU A 122 -3.02 0.39 -4.30
C LEU A 122 -2.35 1.77 -4.24
N ILE A 123 -1.62 2.05 -3.16
CA ILE A 123 -0.96 3.33 -2.97
C ILE A 123 0.56 3.16 -3.04
N THR A 124 1.20 3.76 -4.05
CA THR A 124 2.63 3.57 -4.34
C THR A 124 3.29 4.83 -4.90
N ALA A 125 4.50 5.14 -4.43
CA ALA A 125 5.32 6.19 -5.04
C ALA A 125 5.96 5.76 -6.38
N ASN A 126 5.95 4.47 -6.67
CA ASN A 126 6.56 3.84 -7.85
C ASN A 126 5.54 3.62 -8.98
N PHE A 127 4.64 4.59 -9.20
CA PHE A 127 3.52 4.49 -10.14
C PHE A 127 3.93 3.98 -11.54
N LYS A 128 5.05 4.49 -12.05
CA LYS A 128 5.61 4.15 -13.38
C LYS A 128 5.86 2.66 -13.56
N ASP A 129 6.12 1.93 -12.47
CA ASP A 129 6.49 0.53 -12.55
C ASP A 129 5.26 -0.35 -12.88
N PHE A 130 4.05 0.19 -12.66
CA PHE A 130 2.76 -0.43 -12.98
C PHE A 130 2.20 -0.02 -14.36
N ASP A 131 2.87 0.86 -15.12
CA ASP A 131 2.31 1.49 -16.33
C ASP A 131 1.82 0.51 -17.40
N ALA A 132 2.45 -0.67 -17.51
CA ALA A 132 2.08 -1.68 -18.51
C ALA A 132 0.70 -2.31 -18.25
N GLU A 133 0.20 -2.25 -17.01
CA GLU A 133 -1.07 -2.86 -16.59
C GLU A 133 -2.19 -1.82 -16.44
N LEU A 134 -1.88 -0.52 -16.55
CA LEU A 134 -2.78 0.57 -16.16
C LEU A 134 -3.48 1.22 -17.35
N LEU A 135 -4.79 1.42 -17.21
CA LEU A 135 -5.47 2.54 -17.87
C LEU A 135 -5.12 3.83 -17.10
N ARG A 136 -4.33 4.71 -17.71
CA ARG A 136 -3.94 5.99 -17.08
C ARG A 136 -5.13 6.95 -17.00
N LEU A 137 -5.47 7.38 -15.78
CA LEU A 137 -6.53 8.36 -15.53
C LEU A 137 -5.94 9.76 -15.34
N VAL A 138 -4.86 9.87 -14.56
CA VAL A 138 -4.08 11.09 -14.35
C VAL A 138 -2.61 10.75 -14.57
N PRO A 139 -1.93 11.36 -15.57
CA PRO A 139 -0.56 11.01 -15.92
C PRO A 139 0.40 11.02 -14.71
N GLY A 140 1.03 9.87 -14.45
CA GLY A 140 2.01 9.69 -13.38
C GLY A 140 1.47 9.71 -11.95
N LEU A 141 0.15 9.82 -11.77
CA LEU A 141 -0.47 10.01 -10.46
C LEU A 141 -1.60 9.03 -10.16
N VAL A 142 -2.41 8.69 -11.16
CA VAL A 142 -3.56 7.79 -11.00
C VAL A 142 -3.76 6.93 -12.24
N GLY A 143 -3.97 5.64 -12.02
CA GLY A 143 -4.36 4.70 -13.04
C GLY A 143 -5.34 3.68 -12.47
N GLU A 144 -5.93 2.91 -13.36
CA GLU A 144 -6.90 1.88 -13.03
C GLU A 144 -6.50 0.57 -13.70
N ILE A 145 -6.59 -0.52 -12.94
CA ILE A 145 -6.48 -1.88 -13.44
C ILE A 145 -7.85 -2.53 -13.35
N LYS A 146 -8.47 -2.83 -14.50
CA LYS A 146 -9.74 -3.56 -14.56
C LYS A 146 -9.50 -5.03 -14.22
N ARG A 147 -10.19 -5.56 -13.21
CA ARG A 147 -10.24 -7.00 -12.92
C ARG A 147 -11.67 -7.51 -13.06
N PRO A 148 -11.86 -8.82 -13.34
CA PRO A 148 -13.21 -9.39 -13.48
C PRO A 148 -14.11 -9.16 -12.26
N ASP A 149 -13.53 -9.16 -11.05
CA ASP A 149 -14.28 -9.11 -9.80
C ASP A 149 -14.33 -7.71 -9.14
N HIS A 150 -13.39 -6.82 -9.48
CA HIS A 150 -13.30 -5.47 -8.90
C HIS A 150 -12.39 -4.57 -9.74
N ASP A 151 -12.57 -3.26 -9.60
CA ASP A 151 -11.63 -2.28 -10.12
C ASP A 151 -10.57 -1.97 -9.05
N LEU A 152 -9.29 -1.92 -9.47
CA LEU A 152 -8.17 -1.54 -8.62
C LEU A 152 -7.61 -0.20 -9.09
N LEU A 153 -7.75 0.84 -8.26
CA LEU A 153 -7.07 2.11 -8.48
C LEU A 153 -5.62 2.02 -8.01
N VAL A 154 -4.69 2.48 -8.82
CA VAL A 154 -3.28 2.69 -8.43
C VAL A 154 -3.04 4.18 -8.32
N ALA A 155 -2.66 4.65 -7.14
CA ALA A 155 -2.55 6.07 -6.85
C ALA A 155 -1.23 6.45 -6.17
N HIS A 156 -0.67 7.58 -6.57
CA HIS A 156 0.46 8.17 -5.88
C HIS A 156 0.07 8.63 -4.47
N PRO A 157 0.93 8.49 -3.43
CA PRO A 157 0.59 8.80 -2.03
C PRO A 157 0.03 10.20 -1.81
N LYS A 158 0.53 11.20 -2.56
CA LYS A 158 0.03 12.58 -2.48
C LYS A 158 -1.47 12.67 -2.84
N ILE A 159 -1.91 11.97 -3.88
CA ILE A 159 -3.30 11.99 -4.33
C ILE A 159 -4.17 11.16 -3.40
N ALA A 160 -3.71 9.96 -3.01
CA ALA A 160 -4.44 9.12 -2.07
C ALA A 160 -4.65 9.82 -0.71
N ALA A 161 -3.63 10.51 -0.20
CA ALA A 161 -3.73 11.30 1.03
C ALA A 161 -4.74 12.45 0.88
N ARG A 162 -4.83 13.10 -0.29
CA ARG A 162 -5.86 14.10 -0.57
C ARG A 162 -7.26 13.47 -0.49
N TRP A 163 -7.49 12.37 -1.19
CA TRP A 163 -8.78 11.66 -1.18
C TRP A 163 -9.20 11.24 0.23
N PHE A 164 -8.26 10.74 1.03
CA PHE A 164 -8.52 10.27 2.39
C PHE A 164 -8.83 11.41 3.36
N ARG A 165 -8.33 12.64 3.09
CA ARG A 165 -8.69 13.85 3.85
C ARG A 165 -10.04 14.40 3.44
N GLU A 166 -10.31 14.44 2.13
CA GLU A 166 -11.48 15.11 1.56
C GLU A 166 -12.73 14.22 1.54
N GLY A 167 -12.56 12.89 1.65
CA GLY A 167 -13.68 11.95 1.59
C GLY A 167 -14.27 11.79 0.20
N ASN A 168 -13.47 12.09 -0.84
CA ASN A 168 -13.86 12.10 -2.23
C ASN A 168 -12.73 11.52 -3.10
N ILE A 169 -13.05 10.62 -4.03
CA ILE A 169 -12.13 10.21 -5.10
C ILE A 169 -12.39 11.10 -6.31
N ASP A 170 -11.57 12.14 -6.45
CA ASP A 170 -11.57 13.04 -7.59
C ASP A 170 -10.24 12.97 -8.35
N PHE A 171 -10.34 12.82 -9.67
CA PHE A 171 -9.23 12.76 -10.61
C PHE A 171 -8.82 14.14 -11.15
N ARG A 172 -9.51 15.21 -10.74
CA ARG A 172 -9.17 16.60 -11.07
C ARG A 172 -7.97 17.13 -10.30
#